data_AF-A0A815D670-F1
#
_entry.id   AF-A0A815D670-F1
#
_cell.length_a   1.000
_cell.length_b   1.000
_cell.length_c   1.000
_cell.angle_alpha   90.00
_cell.angle_beta   90.00
_cell.angle_gamma   90.00
#
_symmetry.space_group_name_H-M   'P 1'
#
loop_
_entity.id
_entity.type
_entity.pdbx_description
1 polymer ?
#
loop_
_entity_poly.entity_id
_entity_poly.type
_entity_poly.pdbx_seq_one_letter_code
_entity_poly.pdbx_strand_id
1 'polypeptide(L)' 'MISNGPHTSSAGGHGLFTACLNAYNSHEDIVLSPDDVWLVITIYFAKYVNENAEKLRHLFVDHEGKVKLTIRQVQSEPE' A
#
# COMPACT_ATOMS: atom_id res chain seq x y z
N MET A 1 -16.46 -28.88 15.53
CA MET A 1 -16.65 -28.43 14.14
C MET A 1 -16.16 -27.01 14.06
N ILE A 2 -14.92 -26.82 13.61
CA ILE A 2 -14.34 -25.49 13.40
C ILE A 2 -14.89 -25.01 12.06
N SER A 3 -15.66 -23.93 12.09
CA SER A 3 -16.24 -23.32 10.89
C SER A 3 -15.10 -22.80 10.02
N ASN A 4 -15.00 -23.29 8.78
CA ASN A 4 -14.09 -22.75 7.77
C ASN A 4 -14.60 -21.37 7.38
N GLY A 5 -13.98 -20.32 7.92
CA GLY A 5 -14.13 -18.96 7.37
C GLY A 5 -13.59 -18.91 5.94
N PRO A 6 -14.09 -17.99 5.09
CA PRO A 6 -13.67 -17.93 3.70
C PRO A 6 -12.17 -17.63 3.63
N HIS A 7 -11.42 -18.56 3.03
CA HIS A 7 -10.02 -18.39 2.68
C HIS A 7 -9.91 -17.47 1.45
N THR A 8 -9.97 -16.16 1.63
CA THR A 8 -9.65 -15.22 0.54
C THR A 8 -8.15 -14.93 0.53
N SER A 9 -7.36 -15.90 0.06
CA SER A 9 -5.99 -15.61 -0.38
C SER A 9 -6.07 -14.85 -1.71
N SER A 10 -5.99 -13.52 -1.64
CA SER A 10 -5.81 -12.66 -2.82
C SER A 10 -4.36 -12.76 -3.30
N ALA A 11 -4.06 -13.80 -4.07
CA ALA A 11 -2.85 -13.87 -4.88
C ALA A 11 -3.10 -13.12 -6.20
N GLY A 12 -3.00 -11.78 -6.17
CA GLY A 12 -2.94 -10.94 -7.36
C GLY A 12 -4.16 -10.04 -7.61
N GLY A 13 -3.95 -8.73 -7.44
CA GLY A 13 -4.73 -7.65 -8.06
C GLY A 13 -6.06 -7.27 -7.40
N HIS A 14 -6.11 -6.06 -6.83
CA HIS A 14 -7.31 -5.32 -6.40
C HIS A 14 -8.20 -5.99 -5.32
N GLY A 15 -7.66 -6.21 -4.11
CA GLY A 15 -8.34 -6.90 -3.00
C GLY A 15 -9.79 -6.44 -2.71
N LEU A 16 -10.07 -5.14 -2.64
CA LEU A 16 -11.44 -4.64 -2.43
C LEU A 16 -12.35 -4.97 -3.62
N PHE A 17 -11.86 -4.81 -4.86
CA PHE A 17 -12.65 -5.14 -6.04
C PHE A 17 -12.98 -6.64 -6.10
N THR A 18 -12.01 -7.50 -5.77
CA THR A 18 -12.24 -8.94 -5.68
C THR A 18 -13.25 -9.29 -4.59
N ALA A 19 -13.20 -8.63 -3.43
CA ALA A 19 -14.18 -8.81 -2.36
C ALA A 19 -15.60 -8.43 -2.82
N CYS A 20 -15.75 -7.26 -3.46
CA CYS A 20 -17.04 -6.83 -4.02
C CYS A 20 -17.55 -7.78 -5.11
N LEU A 21 -16.68 -8.21 -6.01
CA LEU A 21 -17.03 -9.12 -7.11
C LEU A 21 -17.49 -10.48 -6.58
N ASN A 22 -16.80 -11.01 -5.58
CA ASN A 22 -17.16 -12.28 -4.94
C ASN A 22 -18.49 -12.16 -4.20
N ALA A 23 -18.68 -11.11 -3.39
CA ALA A 23 -19.93 -10.89 -2.67
C ALA A 23 -21.12 -10.77 -3.64
N TYR A 24 -20.94 -10.02 -4.73
CA TYR A 24 -21.95 -9.90 -5.78
C TYR A 24 -22.28 -11.25 -6.43
N ASN A 25 -21.28 -12.02 -6.85
CA ASN A 25 -21.47 -13.30 -7.56
C ASN A 25 -22.03 -14.40 -6.65
N SER A 26 -21.70 -14.40 -5.37
CA SER A 26 -22.15 -15.39 -4.39
C SER A 26 -23.43 -14.97 -3.67
N HIS A 27 -24.03 -13.82 -4.00
CA HIS A 27 -25.16 -13.23 -3.28
C HIS A 27 -24.91 -13.09 -1.77
N GLU A 28 -23.68 -12.79 -1.38
CA GLU A 28 -23.26 -12.58 0.01
C GLU A 28 -23.36 -11.10 0.38
N ASP A 29 -23.51 -10.85 1.68
CA ASP A 29 -23.42 -9.50 2.22
C ASP A 29 -21.96 -9.03 2.30
N ILE A 30 -21.73 -7.77 1.96
CA ILE A 30 -20.44 -7.11 2.15
C ILE A 30 -20.51 -6.14 3.32
N VAL A 31 -19.61 -6.29 4.28
CA VAL A 31 -19.46 -5.36 5.40
C VAL A 31 -18.15 -4.62 5.20
N LEU A 32 -18.24 -3.30 5.02
CA LEU A 32 -17.09 -2.43 4.88
C LEU A 32 -16.88 -1.64 6.16
N SER A 33 -15.70 -1.77 6.74
CA SER A 33 -15.23 -0.85 7.79
C SER A 33 -14.73 0.44 7.14
N PRO A 34 -14.83 1.60 7.83
CA PRO A 34 -14.15 2.82 7.39
C PRO A 34 -12.65 2.63 7.11
N ASP A 35 -12.00 1.71 7.83
CA ASP A 35 -10.58 1.39 7.62
C ASP A 35 -10.33 0.76 6.24
N ASP A 36 -11.19 -0.16 5.78
CA ASP A 36 -11.05 -0.80 4.47
C ASP A 36 -11.08 0.22 3.33
N VAL A 37 -11.94 1.23 3.46
CA VAL A 37 -12.04 2.34 2.50
C VAL A 37 -10.78 3.21 2.54
N TRP A 38 -10.32 3.56 3.74
CA TRP A 38 -9.11 4.37 3.93
C TRP A 38 -7.86 3.66 3.38
N LEU A 39 -7.74 2.36 3.62
CA LEU A 39 -6.65 1.54 3.12
C LEU A 39 -6.60 1.55 1.60
N VAL A 40 -7.75 1.39 0.93
CA VAL A 40 -7.83 1.39 -0.53
C VAL A 40 -7.43 2.74 -1.10
N ILE A 41 -7.91 3.84 -0.51
CA ILE A 41 -7.50 5.21 -0.92
C ILE A 41 -5.99 5.35 -0.81
N THR A 42 -5.41 4.93 0.32
CA THR A 42 -3.97 5.08 0.60
C THR A 42 -3.11 4.25 -0.36
N ILE A 43 -3.50 3.00 -0.63
CA ILE A 43 -2.78 2.12 -1.57
C ILE A 43 -2.78 2.73 -2.98
N TYR A 44 -3.94 3.18 -3.46
CA TYR A 44 -4.03 3.77 -4.80
C TYR A 44 -3.33 5.12 -4.90
N PHE A 45 -3.42 5.94 -3.85
CA PHE A 45 -2.69 7.20 -3.77
C PHE A 45 -1.17 6.96 -3.83
N ALA A 46 -0.64 6.02 -3.04
CA ALA A 46 0.78 5.66 -3.06
C ALA A 46 1.22 5.16 -4.44
N LYS A 47 0.41 4.33 -5.10
CA LYS A 47 0.66 3.89 -6.47
C LYS A 47 0.70 5.07 -7.45
N TYR A 48 -0.26 5.99 -7.37
CA TYR A 48 -0.29 7.19 -8.21
C TYR A 48 0.94 8.07 -7.99
N VAL A 49 1.35 8.27 -6.74
CA VAL A 49 2.57 9.04 -6.40
C VAL A 49 3.81 8.38 -7.00
N ASN A 50 3.95 7.07 -6.89
CA ASN A 50 5.08 6.34 -7.46
C ASN A 50 5.13 6.42 -9.00
N GLU A 51 3.98 6.31 -9.68
CA GLU A 51 3.89 6.43 -11.14
C GLU A 51 4.15 7.87 -11.63
N ASN A 52 3.87 8.87 -10.80
CA ASN A 52 4.02 10.30 -11.11
C ASN A 52 5.15 10.95 -10.28
N ALA A 53 6.16 10.17 -9.89
CA ALA A 53 7.16 10.58 -8.91
C ALA A 53 7.86 11.89 -9.27
N GLU A 54 8.26 12.08 -10.53
CA GLU A 54 8.94 13.30 -10.97
C GLU A 54 8.02 14.53 -10.99
N LYS A 55 6.75 14.36 -11.41
CA LYS A 55 5.76 15.46 -11.45
C LYS A 55 5.44 15.95 -10.04
N LEU A 56 5.33 15.04 -9.08
CA LEU A 56 4.94 15.34 -7.70
C LEU A 56 6.13 15.57 -6.77
N ARG A 57 7.35 15.43 -7.28
CA ARG A 57 8.59 15.45 -6.48
C ARG A 57 8.72 16.69 -5.61
N HIS A 58 8.37 17.86 -6.16
CA HIS A 58 8.39 19.15 -5.48
C HIS A 58 7.49 19.24 -4.24
N LEU A 59 6.50 18.35 -4.08
CA LEU A 59 5.64 18.28 -2.90
C LEU A 59 6.29 17.53 -1.73
N PHE A 60 7.27 16.67 -2.00
CA PHE A 60 7.84 15.75 -1.02
C PHE A 60 9.31 16.01 -0.70
N VAL A 61 10.07 16.66 -1.60
CA VAL A 61 11.50 16.93 -1.42
C VAL A 61 11.88 18.33 -1.91
N ASP A 62 12.82 18.97 -1.22
CA ASP A 62 13.27 20.36 -1.45
C ASP A 62 14.50 20.48 -2.38
N HIS A 63 14.91 19.39 -3.02
CA HIS A 63 16.07 19.38 -3.92
C HIS A 63 15.67 19.00 -5.34
N GLU A 64 16.46 19.37 -6.34
CA GLU A 64 16.31 18.88 -7.72
C GLU A 64 17.04 17.54 -7.91
N GLY A 65 16.50 16.67 -8.76
CA GLY A 65 17.10 15.38 -9.11
C GLY A 65 17.41 14.43 -7.94
N LYS A 66 18.36 13.52 -8.13
CA LYS A 66 18.75 12.57 -7.07
C LYS A 66 19.94 13.10 -6.28
N VAL A 67 19.84 13.10 -4.95
CA VAL A 67 20.96 13.45 -4.06
C VAL A 67 21.74 12.19 -3.69
N LYS A 68 23.07 12.26 -3.80
CA LYS A 68 23.96 11.17 -3.42
C LYS A 68 24.10 11.13 -1.89
N LEU A 69 23.59 10.09 -1.26
CA LEU A 69 23.79 9.84 0.16
C LEU A 69 25.21 9.31 0.42
N THR A 70 25.96 9.95 1.31
CA THR A 70 27.30 9.50 1.72
C THR A 70 27.27 9.13 3.20
N ILE A 71 27.50 7.85 3.50
CA ILE A 71 27.52 7.33 4.87
C ILE A 71 28.96 7.39 5.38
N ARG A 72 29.19 8.08 6.50
CA ARG A 72 30.47 8.04 7.23
C ARG A 72 30.33 7.08 8.39
N GLN A 73 31.17 6.04 8.42
CA GLN A 73 31.31 5.18 9.58
C GLN A 73 32.19 5.90 10.61
N VAL A 74 31.62 6.25 11.76
CA VAL A 74 32.41 6.69 12.91
C VAL A 74 32.96 5.43 13.54
N GLN A 75 34.28 5.21 13.43
CA GLN A 75 34.94 4.19 14.23
C GLN A 75 34.94 4.69 15.68
N SER A 76 34.30 3.95 16.57
CA SER A 76 34.44 4.12 18.00
C SER A 76 35.87 3.76 18.39
N GLU A 77 36.59 4.72 18.98
CA GLU A 77 37.91 4.55 19.60
C GLU A 77 37.90 3.34 20.55
N PRO A 78 38.89 2.42 20.50
CA PRO A 78 39.02 1.42 21.54
C PRO A 78 39.58 2.09 22.81
N GLU A 79 38.92 1.87 23.95
CA GLU A 79 39.49 2.18 25.28
C GLU A 79 40.69 1.28 25.60
#